data_AF-A0A8T4EZY3-F1
#
_entry.id   AF-A0A8T4EZY3-F1
#
_cell.length_a   1.000
_cell.length_b   1.000
_cell.length_c   1.000
_cell.angle_alpha   90.00
_cell.angle_beta   90.00
_cell.angle_gamma   90.00
#
_symmetry.space_group_name_H-M   'P 1'
#
loop_
_entity.id
_entity.type
_entity.pdbx_description
1 polymer ?
#
loop_
_entity_poly.entity_id
_entity_poly.type
_entity_poly.pdbx_seq_one_letter_code
_entity_poly.pdbx_strand_id
1 'polypeptide(L)' 'MFARVAGRFGRPEPRRRARAYVRGLLAPISAKNGWTLAEAAGEASPLGIQRLLNSARWDADAVRDDL' A
#
# COMPACT_ATOMS: atom_id res chain seq x y z
N MET A 1 -9.95 -6.59 8.41
CA MET A 1 -10.08 -5.27 7.76
C MET A 1 -9.67 -5.30 6.28
N PHE A 2 -8.40 -5.57 5.94
CA PHE A 2 -7.93 -5.50 4.54
C PHE A 2 -8.67 -6.45 3.55
N ALA A 3 -9.30 -7.52 4.03
CA ALA A 3 -10.09 -8.43 3.19
C ALA A 3 -11.26 -7.74 2.47
N ARG A 4 -11.89 -6.71 3.07
CA ARG A 4 -13.03 -5.99 2.47
C ARG A 4 -12.66 -5.28 1.17
N VAL A 5 -11.45 -4.72 1.12
CA VAL A 5 -10.94 -3.95 -0.03
C VAL A 5 -10.07 -4.79 -0.97
N ALA A 6 -9.86 -6.08 -0.67
CA ALA A 6 -8.93 -6.93 -1.41
C ALA A 6 -9.33 -7.14 -2.88
N GLY A 7 -10.64 -7.04 -3.19
CA GLY A 7 -11.18 -7.14 -4.54
C GLY A 7 -10.96 -5.90 -5.41
N ARG A 8 -10.60 -4.74 -4.82
CA ARG A 8 -10.37 -3.48 -5.55
C ARG A 8 -9.00 -3.42 -6.25
N PHE A 9 -8.14 -4.40 -5.99
CA PHE A 9 -6.85 -4.53 -6.64
C PHE A 9 -6.90 -5.62 -7.70
N GLY A 10 -6.85 -5.23 -8.98
CA GLY A 10 -6.89 -6.19 -10.10
C GLY A 10 -5.67 -7.11 -10.20
N ARG A 11 -4.59 -6.81 -9.46
CA ARG A 11 -3.36 -7.58 -9.43
C ARG A 11 -2.91 -7.89 -8.00
N PRO A 12 -2.26 -9.06 -7.76
CA PRO A 12 -1.83 -9.44 -6.42
C PRO A 12 -0.66 -8.59 -5.90
N GLU A 13 0.20 -8.03 -6.77
CA GLU A 13 1.37 -7.25 -6.34
C GLU A 13 0.97 -5.88 -5.74
N PRO A 14 0.14 -5.04 -6.39
CA PRO A 14 -0.39 -3.81 -5.76
C PRO A 14 -1.17 -4.09 -4.48
N ARG A 15 -1.94 -5.18 -4.44
CA ARG A 15 -2.69 -5.60 -3.25
C ARG A 15 -1.78 -5.89 -2.06
N ARG A 16 -0.74 -6.71 -2.27
CA ARG A 16 0.24 -7.03 -1.22
C ARG A 16 0.92 -5.76 -0.72
N ARG A 17 1.28 -4.87 -1.64
CA ARG A 17 1.95 -3.61 -1.33
C ARG A 17 1.06 -2.62 -0.58
N ALA A 18 -0.21 -2.48 -0.98
CA ALA A 18 -1.17 -1.64 -0.26
C ALA A 18 -1.35 -2.12 1.20
N ARG A 19 -1.42 -3.43 1.41
CA ARG A 19 -1.47 -3.99 2.77
C ARG A 19 -0.22 -3.67 3.58
N ALA A 20 0.96 -3.80 2.98
CA ALA A 20 2.23 -3.47 3.64
C ALA A 20 2.34 -1.97 3.93
N TYR A 21 1.91 -1.13 3.00
CA TYR A 21 1.88 0.33 3.12
C TYR A 21 1.01 0.78 4.30
N VAL A 22 -0.24 0.29 4.40
CA VAL A 22 -1.12 0.61 5.54
C VAL A 22 -0.53 0.13 6.86
N ARG A 23 0.09 -1.05 6.89
CA ARG A 23 0.80 -1.54 8.09
C ARG A 23 1.95 -0.62 8.49
N GLY A 24 2.76 -0.16 7.53
CA GLY A 24 3.85 0.79 7.78
C GLY A 24 3.34 2.14 8.29
N LEU A 25 2.21 2.63 7.77
CA LEU A 25 1.56 3.85 8.25
C LEU A 25 1.09 3.72 9.70
N LEU A 26 0.61 2.55 10.13
CA LEU A 26 0.15 2.31 11.49
C LEU A 26 1.25 1.85 12.45
N ALA A 27 2.43 1.46 11.96
CA ALA A 27 3.55 1.02 12.78
C ALA A 27 4.18 2.18 13.57
N PRO A 28 4.82 1.95 14.73
CA PRO A 28 5.54 2.98 15.49
C PRO A 28 6.92 3.28 14.86
N ILE A 29 6.95 3.66 13.58
CA ILE A 29 8.15 4.09 12.86
C ILE A 29 8.24 5.62 12.86
N SER A 30 9.47 6.14 13.00
CA SER A 30 9.74 7.57 13.17
C SER A 30 9.37 8.42 11.96
N ALA A 31 9.58 7.91 10.75
CA ALA A 31 9.28 8.60 9.51
C ALA A 31 8.27 7.83 8.65
N LYS A 32 7.32 8.56 8.04
CA LYS A 32 6.29 8.03 7.13
C LYS A 32 6.56 8.43 5.68
N ASN A 33 7.83 8.47 5.31
CA ASN A 33 8.23 8.75 3.93
C ASN A 33 8.28 7.44 3.10
N GLY A 34 8.36 7.59 1.78
CA GLY A 34 8.34 6.44 0.87
C GLY A 34 9.50 5.45 1.07
N TRP A 35 10.65 5.92 1.56
CA TRP A 35 11.80 5.04 1.84
C TRP A 35 11.55 4.18 3.08
N THR A 36 11.21 4.80 4.21
CA THR A 36 10.95 4.07 5.46
C THR A 36 9.76 3.11 5.32
N LEU A 37 8.73 3.49 4.56
CA LEU A 37 7.60 2.62 4.28
C LEU A 37 7.96 1.45 3.35
N ALA A 38 8.89 1.65 2.42
CA ALA A 38 9.42 0.58 1.58
C ALA A 38 10.27 -0.40 2.40
N GLU A 39 11.15 0.09 3.28
CA GLU A 39 11.91 -0.75 4.21
C GLU A 39 10.99 -1.56 5.12
N ALA A 40 9.98 -0.93 5.71
CA ALA A 40 8.97 -1.60 6.53
C ALA A 40 8.14 -2.64 5.73
N ALA A 41 8.03 -2.46 4.41
CA ALA A 41 7.40 -3.41 3.49
C ALA A 41 8.34 -4.51 2.98
N GLY A 42 9.62 -4.50 3.37
CA GLY A 42 10.65 -5.45 2.91
C GLY A 42 11.15 -5.18 1.49
N GLU A 43 10.99 -3.95 0.98
CA GLU A 43 11.41 -3.56 -0.36
C GLU A 43 12.78 -2.88 -0.33
N ALA A 44 13.64 -3.22 -1.29
CA ALA A 44 14.96 -2.61 -1.43
C ALA A 44 14.94 -1.17 -1.99
N SER A 45 13.76 -0.64 -2.32
CA SER A 45 13.61 0.62 -3.03
C SER A 45 12.21 1.21 -2.82
N PRO A 46 12.06 2.56 -2.75
CA PRO A 46 10.77 3.23 -2.66
C PRO A 46 9.94 3.13 -3.94
N LEU A 47 10.53 2.67 -5.05
CA LEU A 47 9.86 2.63 -6.36
C LEU A 47 8.59 1.79 -6.34
N GLY A 48 8.54 0.71 -5.57
CA GLY A 48 7.33 -0.09 -5.44
C GLY A 48 6.19 0.72 -4.82
N ILE A 49 6.46 1.40 -3.70
CA ILE A 49 5.50 2.28 -3.01
C ILE A 49 5.08 3.44 -3.92
N GLN A 50 6.02 4.07 -4.62
CA GLN A 50 5.70 5.14 -5.57
C GLN A 50 4.82 4.63 -6.71
N ARG A 51 5.11 3.44 -7.26
CA ARG A 51 4.24 2.84 -8.29
C ARG A 51 2.85 2.55 -7.75
N LEU A 52 2.71 2.08 -6.51
CA LEU A 52 1.41 1.86 -5.90
C LEU A 52 0.57 3.15 -5.89
N LEU A 53 1.18 4.27 -5.48
CA LEU A 53 0.47 5.54 -5.29
C LEU A 53 0.23 6.29 -6.61
N ASN A 54 1.18 6.22 -7.54
CA ASN A 54 1.19 7.10 -8.71
C ASN A 54 0.73 6.42 -10.01
N SER A 55 0.75 5.08 -10.11
CA SER A 55 0.59 4.40 -11.41
C SER A 55 -0.08 3.03 -11.38
N ALA A 56 -0.19 2.38 -10.22
CA ALA A 56 -0.92 1.13 -10.10
C ALA A 56 -2.41 1.37 -10.35
N ARG A 57 -3.06 0.47 -11.10
CA ARG A 57 -4.51 0.50 -11.30
C ARG A 57 -5.24 -0.04 -10.06
N TRP A 58 -5.82 0.87 -9.29
CA TRP A 58 -6.79 0.63 -8.23
C TRP A 58 -7.63 1.90 -8.08
N ASP A 59 -8.84 1.78 -7.55
CA ASP A 59 -9.77 2.89 -7.40
C ASP A 59 -9.84 3.29 -5.91
N ALA A 60 -9.46 4.52 -5.60
CA ALA A 60 -9.37 5.00 -4.23
C ALA A 60 -10.74 5.27 -3.61
N ASP A 61 -11.70 5.78 -4.39
CA ASP A 61 -13.07 6.03 -3.92
C ASP A 61 -13.77 4.70 -3.66
N ALA A 62 -13.64 3.76 -4.58
CA ALA A 62 -14.08 2.38 -4.41
C ALA A 62 -13.54 1.68 -3.16
N VAL A 63 -12.25 1.86 -2.85
CA VAL A 63 -11.63 1.31 -1.64
C VAL A 63 -12.19 1.97 -0.38
N ARG A 64 -12.43 3.28 -0.41
CA ARG A 64 -13.05 4.01 0.71
C ARG A 64 -14.48 3.54 0.97
N ASP A 65 -15.27 3.35 -0.09
CA ASP A 65 -16.69 3.02 0.04
C ASP A 65 -16.94 1.56 0.52
N ASP A 66 -15.93 0.69 0.46
CA ASP A 66 -15.96 -0.68 1.00
C ASP A 66 -15.65 -0.80 2.51
N LEU A 67 -15.16 0.28 3.14
CA LEU A 67 -14.72 0.32 4.53
C LEU A 67 -15.86 0.75 5.46
#